data_AF-A0A183M5R5-F1
#
_entry.id   AF-A0A183M5R5-F1
#
_cell.length_a   1.000
_cell.length_b   1.000
_cell.length_c   1.000
_cell.angle_alpha   90.00
_cell.angle_beta   90.00
_cell.angle_gamma   90.00
#
_symmetry.space_group_name_H-M   'P 1'
#
loop_
_entity.id
_entity.type
_entity.pdbx_description
1 polymer ?
#
loop_
_entity_poly.entity_id
_entity_poly.type
_entity_poly.pdbx_seq_one_letter_code
_entity_poly.pdbx_strand_id
1 'polypeptide(L)' 'MWEIGRVFQIAPEMRSYKLEVLGISGICWTQARQQRLASRELLLYSGHDEENATHAQGVALMLSKQTQNALMG' A
#
# COMPACT_ATOMS: atom_id res chain seq x y z
N MET A 1 1.26 -16.03 -1.52
CA MET A 1 0.55 -16.12 -0.23
C MET A 1 1.52 -15.89 0.95
N TRP A 2 2.30 -14.79 0.98
CA TRP A 2 3.21 -14.50 2.11
C TRP A 2 3.54 -13.00 2.37
N GLU A 3 2.76 -12.05 1.84
CA GLU A 3 3.03 -10.61 2.08
C GLU A 3 1.90 -9.83 2.75
N ILE A 4 0.66 -10.33 2.69
CA ILE A 4 -0.52 -9.68 3.27
C ILE A 4 -0.37 -9.52 4.80
N GLY A 5 0.30 -10.48 5.48
CA GLY A 5 0.45 -10.48 6.94
C GLY A 5 1.30 -9.32 7.50
N ARG A 6 2.28 -8.78 6.74
CA ARG A 6 3.08 -7.62 7.16
C ARG A 6 2.32 -6.32 7.03
N VAL A 7 1.52 -6.19 5.96
CA VAL A 7 0.71 -4.99 5.71
C VAL A 7 -0.32 -4.76 6.83
N PHE A 8 -0.84 -5.83 7.43
CA PHE A 8 -1.75 -5.75 8.57
C PHE A 8 -1.11 -5.24 9.87
N GLN A 9 0.21 -5.39 10.04
CA GLN A 9 0.93 -4.86 11.21
C GLN A 9 1.29 -3.38 11.03
N ILE A 10 1.55 -2.97 9.79
CA ILE A 10 1.98 -1.61 9.43
C ILE A 10 0.84 -0.59 9.56
N ALA A 11 -0.40 -0.95 9.23
CA ALA A 11 -1.54 -0.01 9.29
C ALA A 11 -1.82 0.52 10.71
N PRO A 12 -1.86 -0.32 11.77
CA PRO A 12 -1.93 0.15 13.16
C PRO A 12 -0.78 1.10 13.56
N GLU A 13 0.46 0.79 13.15
CA GLU A 13 1.63 1.61 13.47
C GLU A 13 1.57 2.97 12.77
N MET A 14 1.17 2.99 11.49
CA MET A 14 0.97 4.23 10.74
C MET A 14 -0.02 5.18 11.45
N ARG A 15 -1.09 4.62 12.04
CA ARG A 15 -2.05 5.39 12.87
C ARG A 15 -1.46 5.87 14.18
N SER A 16 -0.69 5.01 14.87
CA SER A 16 -0.02 5.35 16.12
C SER A 16 0.91 6.56 15.95
N TYR A 17 1.65 6.58 14.83
CA TYR A 17 2.53 7.68 14.46
C TYR A 17 1.83 8.83 13.74
N LYS A 18 0.50 8.75 13.52
CA LYS A 18 -0.30 9.75 12.80
C LYS A 18 0.28 10.11 11.41
N LEU A 19 0.85 9.13 10.73
CA LEU A 19 1.41 9.32 9.39
C LEU A 19 0.28 9.41 8.36
N GLU A 20 0.44 10.35 7.43
CA GLU A 20 -0.51 10.56 6.33
C GLU A 20 -0.14 9.75 5.08
N VAL A 21 1.17 9.60 4.83
CA VAL A 21 1.76 8.84 3.72
C VAL A 21 2.90 7.99 4.28
N LEU A 22 2.97 6.73 3.85
CA LEU A 22 4.07 5.83 4.18
C LEU A 22 4.56 5.12 2.92
N GLY A 23 5.86 5.25 2.63
CA GLY A 23 6.51 4.51 1.55
C GLY A 23 7.01 3.15 2.03
N ILE A 24 6.67 2.09 1.29
CA ILE A 24 7.08 0.72 1.56
C ILE A 24 7.85 0.23 0.34
N SER A 25 9.12 -0.15 0.53
CA SER A 25 9.99 -0.70 -0.51
C SER A 25 10.31 -2.16 -0.23
N GLY A 26 10.52 -2.96 -1.28
CA GLY A 26 10.87 -4.37 -1.13
C GLY A 26 9.70 -5.32 -0.90
N ILE A 27 8.49 -4.92 -1.33
CA ILE A 27 7.33 -5.82 -1.38
C ILE A 27 7.29 -6.51 -2.74
N CYS A 28 7.22 -7.84 -2.74
CA CYS A 28 7.01 -8.67 -3.91
C CYS A 28 5.51 -8.86 -4.17
N TRP A 29 4.86 -7.85 -4.74
CA TRP A 29 3.43 -7.93 -5.00
C TRP A 29 3.10 -8.48 -6.39
N THR A 30 2.06 -9.31 -6.47
CA THR A 30 1.64 -10.02 -7.70
C THR A 30 0.37 -9.48 -8.35
N GLN A 31 -0.41 -8.60 -7.69
CA GLN A 31 -1.70 -8.17 -8.27
C GLN A 31 -2.26 -6.84 -7.75
N ALA A 32 -2.82 -6.05 -8.68
CA ALA A 32 -3.55 -4.78 -8.52
C ALA A 32 -2.70 -3.53 -8.20
N ARG A 33 -2.87 -2.51 -9.05
CA ARG A 33 -2.27 -1.16 -8.94
C ARG A 33 -2.72 -0.39 -7.69
N GLN A 34 -3.88 -0.77 -7.16
CA GLN A 34 -4.49 -0.18 -5.99
C GLN A 34 -5.18 -1.25 -5.15
N GLN A 35 -4.92 -1.26 -3.84
CA GLN A 35 -5.61 -2.13 -2.89
C GLN A 35 -6.05 -1.36 -1.66
N ARG A 36 -7.32 -1.54 -1.29
CA ARG A 36 -7.85 -0.99 -0.04
C ARG A 36 -7.72 -2.01 1.07
N LEU A 37 -7.09 -1.63 2.17
CA LEU A 37 -7.02 -2.47 3.37
C LEU A 37 -8.36 -2.50 4.10
N ALA A 38 -8.59 -3.54 4.89
CA ALA A 38 -9.76 -3.63 5.79
C ALA A 38 -9.83 -2.43 6.75
N SER A 39 -8.69 -1.83 7.05
CA SER A 39 -8.51 -0.65 7.88
C SER A 39 -8.77 0.68 7.13
N ARG A 40 -9.22 0.68 5.86
CA ARG A 40 -9.53 1.89 5.06
C ARG A 40 -8.32 2.71 4.59
N GLU A 41 -7.09 2.31 4.88
CA GLU A 41 -5.92 2.83 4.17
C GLU A 41 -5.88 2.26 2.75
N LEU A 42 -5.25 3.03 1.85
CA LEU A 42 -5.12 2.70 0.44
C LEU A 42 -3.66 2.46 0.16
N LEU A 43 -3.33 1.32 -0.45
CA LEU A 43 -2.04 1.12 -1.06
C LEU A 43 -2.12 1.48 -2.54
N LEU A 44 -1.22 2.35 -2.96
CA LEU A 44 -0.91 2.68 -4.35
C LEU A 44 0.42 2.08 -4.71
N TYR A 45 0.54 1.62 -5.95
CA TYR A 45 1.74 0.96 -6.44
C TYR A 45 2.36 1.70 -7.62
N SER A 46 3.69 1.83 -7.63
CA SER A 46 4.44 2.32 -8.79
C SER A 46 4.94 1.15 -9.64
N GLY A 47 4.36 0.95 -10.82
CA GLY A 47 4.81 -0.03 -11.81
C GLY A 47 3.85 -0.18 -13.00
N HIS A 48 4.31 -0.86 -14.04
CA HIS A 48 3.54 -1.13 -15.26
C HIS A 48 2.60 -2.33 -15.05
N ASP A 49 1.38 -2.25 -15.59
CA ASP A 49 0.31 -3.26 -15.49
C ASP A 49 0.65 -4.54 -16.29
N GLU A 50 1.73 -5.24 -15.94
CA GLU A 50 1.85 -6.64 -16.31
C GLU A 50 1.09 -7.47 -15.27
N GLU A 51 -0.21 -7.61 -15.51
CA GLU A 51 -1.05 -8.59 -14.84
C GLU A 51 -0.32 -9.95 -14.88
N ASN A 52 0.14 -10.42 -13.71
CA ASN A 52 0.91 -11.65 -13.46
C ASN A 52 2.45 -11.55 -13.38
N ALA A 53 3.07 -10.36 -13.43
CA ALA A 53 4.49 -10.22 -13.11
C ALA A 53 4.71 -10.09 -11.59
N THR A 54 5.61 -10.91 -11.02
CA THR A 54 6.05 -10.73 -9.63
C THR A 54 6.99 -9.54 -9.57
N HIS A 55 6.53 -8.41 -9.06
CA HIS A 55 7.39 -7.24 -8.96
C HIS A 55 8.22 -7.30 -7.69
N ALA A 56 9.48 -7.73 -7.80
CA ALA A 56 10.40 -7.80 -6.67
C ALA A 56 10.99 -6.44 -6.22
N GLN A 57 10.77 -5.36 -6.98
CA GLN A 57 11.39 -4.04 -6.77
C GLN A 57 10.39 -2.89 -6.74
N GLY A 58 9.14 -3.20 -6.46
CA GLY A 58 8.10 -2.19 -6.41
C GLY A 58 8.17 -1.31 -5.16
N VAL A 59 7.82 -0.04 -5.33
CA VAL A 59 7.49 0.86 -4.22
C VAL A 59 5.97 0.92 -4.12
N ALA A 60 5.45 0.71 -2.91
CA ALA A 60 4.07 1.03 -2.59
C ALA A 60 4.00 2.24 -1.65
N LEU A 61 2.96 3.02 -1.83
CA LEU A 61 2.58 4.12 -0.96
C LEU A 61 1.31 3.73 -0.22
N MET A 62 1.36 3.69 1.09
CA MET A 62 0.16 3.57 1.93
C MET A 62 -0.33 4.98 2.28
N LEU A 63 -1.60 5.24 2.01
CA LEU A 63 -2.27 6.53 2.23
C LEU A 63 -3.35 6.40 3.30
N SER A 64 -3.35 7.36 4.22
CA SER A 64 -4.43 7.53 5.19
C SER A 64 -5.74 7.93 4.51
N LYS A 65 -6.88 7.74 5.18
CA LYS A 65 -8.19 8.19 4.68
C LYS A 65 -8.24 9.70 4.39
N GLN A 66 -7.58 10.51 5.22
CA GLN A 66 -7.53 11.96 5.06
C GLN A 66 -6.79 12.34 3.77
N THR A 67 -5.65 11.72 3.54
CA THR A 67 -4.82 11.95 2.36
C THR A 67 -5.48 11.43 1.10
N GLN A 68 -6.18 10.30 1.17
CA GLN A 68 -6.99 9.80 0.05
C GLN A 68 -8.03 10.85 -0.37
N ASN A 69 -8.76 11.44 0.58
CA ASN A 69 -9.76 12.46 0.28
C ASN A 69 -9.15 13.74 -0.29
N ALA A 70 -7.91 14.08 0.09
CA ALA A 70 -7.21 15.26 -0.41
C ALA A 70 -6.55 15.05 -1.78
N LEU A 71 -6.06 13.84 -2.08
CA LEU A 71 -5.36 13.51 -3.32
C LEU A 71 -6.25 12.95 -4.42
N MET A 72 -7.40 12.36 -4.06
CA MET A 72 -8.36 11.75 -5.00
C MET A 72 -9.73 12.45 -5.00
N GLY A 73 -9.86 13.58 -4.29
CA GLY A 73 -11.05 14.43 -4.25
C GLY A 73 -11.05 15.49 -5.34
#